data_AF-A0A3C0TV13-F1
#
_entry.id   AF-A0A3C0TV13-F1
#
_cell.length_a   1.000
_cell.length_b   1.000
_cell.length_c   1.000
_cell.angle_alpha   90.00
_cell.angle_beta   90.00
_cell.angle_gamma   90.00
#
_symmetry.space_group_name_H-M   'P 1'
#
loop_
_entity.id
_entity.type
_entity.pdbx_description
1 polymer ?
#
loop_
_entity_poly.entity_id
_entity_poly.type
_entity_poly.pdbx_seq_one_letter_code
_entity_poly.pdbx_strand_id
1 'polypeptide(L)'
;VYSATKHIDGQGRCLGGVILGKKSFIEEEVKPLLRHLGPALSPFNAWVMLKSLETLDLRVREHSRNGARIADFLGQLPGITNVLYPGRKDHPQHTLAMAQMEMGGNIVAFDVDVPGGPDAKRGAAFRFLNALQVVKISNNLGDAKSLITHPASTTHYRLSMEAREELNITEGSLRISVGLEDMADIEADLAQAAACIRG
;
A
#
# COMPACT_ATOMS: atom_id res chain seq x y z
N VAL A 1 -2.17 -13.96 11.24
CA VAL A 1 -1.75 -14.54 9.94
C VAL A 1 -1.01 -13.47 9.14
N TYR A 2 -0.06 -13.84 8.28
CA TYR A 2 0.66 -12.90 7.43
C TYR A 2 0.80 -13.42 6.00
N SER A 3 0.74 -12.49 5.03
CA SER A 3 1.28 -12.73 3.70
C SER A 3 2.77 -12.43 3.71
N ALA A 4 3.60 -13.45 3.54
CA ALA A 4 5.05 -13.27 3.49
C ALA A 4 5.53 -12.67 2.16
N THR A 5 4.65 -12.59 1.16
CA THR A 5 4.90 -11.97 -0.14
C THR A 5 5.19 -10.46 -0.07
N LYS A 6 4.77 -9.79 1.00
CA LYS A 6 4.87 -8.32 1.15
C LYS A 6 6.16 -7.97 1.90
N HIS A 7 6.11 -7.24 3.01
CA HIS A 7 7.31 -6.76 3.70
C HIS A 7 8.29 -7.86 4.16
N ILE A 8 7.83 -9.10 4.39
CA ILE A 8 8.70 -10.23 4.76
C ILE A 8 9.66 -10.57 3.63
N ASP A 9 9.19 -10.77 2.40
CA ASP A 9 10.05 -10.83 1.21
C ASP A 9 10.70 -9.48 0.94
N GLY A 10 9.91 -8.41 0.92
CA GLY A 10 10.35 -7.02 0.86
C GLY A 10 10.84 -6.52 -0.50
N GLN A 11 10.94 -7.39 -1.51
CA GLN A 11 11.58 -7.05 -2.79
C GLN A 11 10.85 -7.65 -4.00
N GLY A 12 9.62 -8.15 -3.80
CA GLY A 12 8.73 -8.60 -4.86
C GLY A 12 9.12 -9.92 -5.54
N ARG A 13 9.82 -10.84 -4.84
CA ARG A 13 10.39 -12.05 -5.47
C ARG A 13 9.58 -13.32 -5.24
N CYS A 14 9.22 -13.61 -3.99
CA CYS A 14 8.62 -14.88 -3.61
C CYS A 14 7.23 -14.72 -2.98
N LEU A 15 6.41 -15.76 -3.14
CA LEU A 15 5.12 -15.88 -2.45
C LEU A 15 5.22 -16.82 -1.25
N GLY A 16 4.46 -16.51 -0.20
CA GLY A 16 4.35 -17.34 0.99
C GLY A 16 3.35 -16.80 2.01
N GLY A 17 3.05 -17.64 3.00
CA GLY A 17 2.12 -17.32 4.08
C GLY A 17 2.61 -17.86 5.42
N VAL A 18 2.22 -17.18 6.51
CA VAL A 18 2.59 -17.55 7.88
C VAL A 18 1.34 -17.55 8.78
N ILE A 19 1.18 -18.63 9.53
CA ILE A 19 0.17 -18.76 10.59
C ILE A 19 0.93 -18.87 11.91
N LEU A 20 0.65 -17.95 12.84
CA LEU A 20 1.17 -18.00 14.21
C LEU A 20 0.00 -18.20 15.17
N GLY A 21 0.20 -19.01 16.19
CA GLY A 21 -0.83 -19.32 17.18
C GLY A 21 -0.26 -20.17 18.32
N LYS A 22 -1.13 -20.57 19.24
CA LYS A 22 -0.77 -21.52 20.31
C LYS A 22 -0.30 -22.84 19.68
N LYS A 23 0.68 -23.48 20.31
CA LYS A 23 1.25 -24.75 19.83
C LYS A 23 0.17 -25.81 19.57
N SER A 24 -0.76 -26.01 20.52
CA SER A 24 -1.86 -26.98 20.36
C SER A 24 -2.69 -26.70 19.11
N PHE A 25 -3.10 -25.46 18.89
CA PHE A 25 -3.84 -25.07 17.68
C PHE A 25 -3.05 -25.34 16.39
N ILE A 26 -1.74 -25.02 16.36
CA ILE A 26 -0.91 -25.27 15.19
C ILE A 26 -0.76 -26.78 14.92
N GLU A 27 -0.59 -27.59 15.95
CA GLU A 27 -0.35 -29.03 15.82
C GLU A 27 -1.62 -29.83 15.57
N GLU A 28 -2.72 -29.48 16.23
CA GLU A 28 -3.99 -30.23 16.23
C GLU A 28 -4.92 -29.80 15.09
N GLU A 29 -4.97 -28.50 14.77
CA GLU A 29 -5.93 -27.97 13.78
C GLU A 29 -5.26 -27.63 12.43
N VAL A 30 -4.13 -26.90 12.47
CA VAL A 30 -3.51 -26.37 11.25
C VAL A 30 -2.67 -27.43 10.52
N LYS A 31 -1.84 -28.19 11.23
CA LYS A 31 -0.91 -29.15 10.63
C LYS A 31 -1.62 -30.28 9.86
N PRO A 32 -2.76 -30.85 10.31
CA PRO A 32 -3.51 -31.81 9.50
C PRO A 32 -3.98 -31.21 8.17
N LEU A 33 -4.54 -29.99 8.19
CA LEU A 33 -4.97 -29.30 6.96
C LEU A 33 -3.80 -29.08 5.99
N LEU A 34 -2.63 -28.65 6.49
CA LEU A 34 -1.44 -28.48 5.64
C LEU A 34 -0.98 -29.80 4.99
N ARG A 35 -1.06 -30.92 5.72
CA ARG A 35 -0.67 -32.24 5.21
C ARG A 35 -1.66 -32.77 4.17
N HIS A 36 -2.96 -32.55 4.37
CA HIS A 36 -4.00 -33.11 3.51
C HIS A 36 -4.31 -32.23 2.29
N LEU A 37 -4.18 -30.91 2.40
CA LEU A 37 -4.45 -29.97 1.30
C LEU A 37 -3.18 -29.60 0.52
N GLY A 38 -2.00 -29.79 1.09
CA GLY A 38 -0.71 -29.59 0.42
C GLY A 38 -0.28 -28.15 0.06
N PRO A 39 -0.75 -27.04 0.69
CA PRO A 39 -0.23 -25.70 0.39
C PRO A 39 1.15 -25.48 1.06
N ALA A 40 2.14 -26.32 0.72
CA ALA A 40 3.48 -26.30 1.29
C ALA A 40 4.36 -25.23 0.64
N LEU A 41 5.17 -24.55 1.46
CA LEU A 41 6.14 -23.55 1.00
C LEU A 41 7.36 -24.24 0.38
N SER A 42 7.82 -23.75 -0.78
CA SER A 42 9.09 -24.16 -1.37
C SER A 42 10.26 -23.85 -0.42
N PRO A 43 11.21 -24.78 -0.21
CA PRO A 43 12.42 -24.51 0.59
C PRO A 43 13.24 -23.33 0.08
N PHE A 44 13.24 -23.10 -1.24
CA PHE A 44 13.90 -21.94 -1.84
C PHE A 44 13.22 -20.63 -1.41
N ASN A 45 11.89 -20.55 -1.47
CA ASN A 45 11.15 -19.38 -1.00
C ASN A 45 11.36 -19.15 0.50
N ALA A 46 11.42 -20.23 1.29
CA ALA A 46 11.71 -20.15 2.72
C ALA A 46 13.10 -19.54 2.98
N TRP A 47 14.12 -19.92 2.21
CA TRP A 47 15.45 -19.32 2.29
C TRP A 47 15.46 -17.84 1.90
N VAL A 48 14.79 -17.46 0.81
CA VAL A 48 14.69 -16.05 0.38
C VAL A 48 14.05 -15.20 1.49
N MET A 49 12.95 -15.67 2.08
CA MET A 49 12.26 -14.97 3.15
C MET A 49 13.10 -14.90 4.43
N LEU A 50 13.76 -16.01 4.81
CA LEU A 50 14.67 -16.04 5.96
C LEU A 50 15.77 -14.99 5.85
N LYS A 51 16.43 -14.88 4.68
CA LYS A 51 17.45 -13.86 4.44
C LYS A 51 16.89 -12.44 4.47
N SER A 52 15.66 -12.25 4.03
CA SER A 52 15.01 -10.93 3.99
C SER A 52 14.58 -10.43 5.37
N LEU A 53 14.34 -11.34 6.32
CA LEU A 53 14.03 -11.00 7.71
C LEU A 53 15.18 -10.28 8.42
N GLU A 54 16.44 -10.53 8.02
CA GLU A 54 17.62 -9.88 8.60
C GLU A 54 17.62 -8.36 8.44
N THR A 55 16.89 -7.83 7.45
CA THR A 55 16.75 -6.39 7.19
C THR A 55 15.34 -5.86 7.42
N LEU A 56 14.43 -6.69 7.95
CA LEU A 56 13.02 -6.32 8.05
C LEU A 56 12.79 -5.05 8.86
N ASP A 57 13.40 -4.95 10.05
CA ASP A 57 13.25 -3.77 10.92
C ASP A 57 13.77 -2.50 10.23
N LEU A 58 14.98 -2.56 9.64
CA LEU A 58 15.57 -1.44 8.91
C LEU A 58 14.65 -0.97 7.77
N ARG A 59 14.16 -1.90 6.95
CA ARG A 59 13.28 -1.59 5.82
C ARG A 59 11.94 -1.04 6.29
N VAL A 60 11.27 -1.69 7.23
CA VAL A 60 9.93 -1.28 7.70
C VAL A 60 9.98 0.08 8.40
N ARG A 61 11.04 0.37 9.16
CA ARG A 61 11.24 1.70 9.77
C ARG A 61 11.40 2.78 8.71
N GLU A 62 12.20 2.53 7.69
CA GLU A 62 12.40 3.49 6.60
C GLU A 62 11.14 3.69 5.76
N HIS A 63 10.50 2.60 5.34
CA HIS A 63 9.18 2.61 4.70
C HIS A 63 8.15 3.43 5.48
N SER A 64 8.15 3.32 6.82
CA SER A 64 7.19 4.04 7.66
C SER A 64 7.50 5.54 7.76
N ARG A 65 8.78 5.92 7.88
CA ARG A 65 9.21 7.32 7.81
C ARG A 65 8.84 7.95 6.47
N ASN A 66 9.12 7.24 5.39
CA ASN A 66 8.80 7.67 4.03
C ASN A 66 7.29 7.79 3.82
N GLY A 67 6.50 6.83 4.31
CA GLY A 67 5.05 6.88 4.28
C GLY A 67 4.48 8.12 4.97
N ALA A 68 4.97 8.46 6.17
CA ALA A 68 4.55 9.66 6.89
C ALA A 68 4.91 10.94 6.13
N ARG A 69 6.15 11.04 5.63
CA ARG A 69 6.61 12.18 4.84
C ARG A 69 5.77 12.39 3.58
N ILE A 70 5.54 11.34 2.81
CA ILE A 70 4.72 11.40 1.59
C ILE A 70 3.26 11.73 1.90
N ALA A 71 2.70 11.23 3.00
CA ALA A 71 1.35 11.59 3.42
C ALA A 71 1.23 13.10 3.70
N ASP A 72 2.20 13.69 4.40
CA ASP A 72 2.21 15.13 4.66
C ASP A 72 2.45 15.96 3.40
N PHE A 73 3.34 15.51 2.52
CA PHE A 73 3.61 16.15 1.25
C PHE A 73 2.39 16.15 0.32
N LEU A 74 1.72 15.00 0.15
CA LEU A 74 0.51 14.88 -0.67
C LEU A 74 -0.59 15.83 -0.22
N GLY A 75 -0.73 16.04 1.10
CA GLY A 75 -1.72 16.97 1.67
C GLY A 75 -1.48 18.44 1.32
N GLN A 76 -0.33 18.78 0.74
CA GLN A 76 0.04 20.14 0.32
C GLN A 76 -0.11 20.34 -1.20
N LEU A 77 -0.30 19.26 -1.98
CA LEU A 77 -0.38 19.34 -3.42
C LEU A 77 -1.76 19.82 -3.90
N PRO A 78 -1.82 20.73 -4.90
CA PRO A 78 -3.08 21.21 -5.42
C PRO A 78 -3.86 20.09 -6.13
N GLY A 79 -5.15 19.99 -5.83
CA GLY A 79 -6.04 18.97 -6.41
C GLY A 79 -5.88 17.57 -5.80
N ILE A 80 -5.08 17.43 -4.74
CA ILE A 80 -5.06 16.25 -3.89
C ILE A 80 -5.89 16.52 -2.64
N THR A 81 -6.79 15.60 -2.31
CA THR A 81 -7.67 15.70 -1.14
C THR A 81 -7.74 14.35 -0.41
N ASN A 82 -8.41 14.32 0.76
CA ASN A 82 -8.68 13.11 1.53
C ASN A 82 -7.45 12.21 1.75
N VAL A 83 -6.32 12.80 2.18
CA VAL A 83 -5.11 12.01 2.44
C VAL A 83 -5.31 11.18 3.70
N LEU A 84 -5.48 9.87 3.52
CA LEU A 84 -5.68 8.89 4.57
C LEU A 84 -4.36 8.22 4.92
N TYR A 85 -3.85 8.56 6.11
CA TYR A 85 -2.69 7.93 6.71
C TYR A 85 -2.83 7.89 8.24
N PRO A 86 -2.67 6.72 8.91
CA PRO A 86 -2.91 6.61 10.35
C PRO A 86 -2.09 7.58 11.22
N GLY A 87 -0.88 7.95 10.76
CA GLY A 87 0.01 8.86 11.48
C GLY A 87 -0.36 10.35 11.35
N ARG A 88 -1.26 10.72 10.43
CA ARG A 88 -1.69 12.12 10.29
C ARG A 88 -2.71 12.49 11.35
N LYS A 89 -2.62 13.72 11.87
CA LYS A 89 -3.52 14.23 12.93
C LYS A 89 -4.97 14.39 12.50
N ASP A 90 -5.22 14.56 11.21
CA ASP A 90 -6.55 14.66 10.62
C ASP A 90 -7.17 13.29 10.30
N HIS A 91 -6.46 12.18 10.55
CA HIS A 91 -7.03 10.84 10.39
C HIS A 91 -8.08 10.57 11.48
N PRO A 92 -9.30 10.09 11.14
CA PRO A 92 -10.40 9.92 12.10
C PRO A 92 -10.07 9.03 13.30
N GLN A 93 -9.15 8.08 13.13
CA GLN A 93 -8.69 7.16 14.17
C GLN A 93 -7.23 7.39 14.60
N HIS A 94 -6.69 8.60 14.41
CA HIS A 94 -5.30 8.93 14.75
C HIS A 94 -4.95 8.55 16.20
N THR A 95 -5.78 8.93 17.17
CA THR A 95 -5.56 8.61 18.60
C THR A 95 -5.46 7.11 18.84
N LEU A 96 -6.32 6.30 18.22
CA LEU A 96 -6.27 4.84 18.33
C LEU A 96 -5.02 4.29 17.64
N ALA A 97 -4.66 4.81 16.47
CA ALA A 97 -3.44 4.42 15.76
C ALA A 97 -2.20 4.65 16.64
N MET A 98 -2.06 5.82 17.26
CA MET A 98 -0.92 6.11 18.15
C MET A 98 -0.92 5.29 19.44
N ALA A 99 -2.09 4.79 19.88
CA ALA A 99 -2.18 3.94 21.06
C ALA A 99 -1.72 2.48 20.80
N GLN A 100 -1.76 2.01 19.55
CA GLN A 100 -1.50 0.59 19.22
C GLN A 100 -0.42 0.37 18.16
N MET A 101 0.07 1.42 17.50
CA MET A 101 1.07 1.37 16.43
C MET A 101 2.25 2.27 16.77
N GLU A 102 3.48 1.80 16.55
CA GLU A 102 4.69 2.62 16.69
C GLU A 102 4.79 3.67 15.57
N MET A 103 4.35 3.33 14.36
CA MET A 103 4.34 4.20 13.17
C MET A 103 3.17 3.84 12.24
N GLY A 104 2.78 4.74 11.33
CA GLY A 104 1.61 4.57 10.45
C GLY A 104 1.81 3.63 9.24
N GLY A 105 3.01 3.08 9.04
CA GLY A 105 3.33 2.23 7.89
C GLY A 105 3.62 3.01 6.61
N ASN A 106 3.59 2.32 5.47
CA ASN A 106 4.03 2.87 4.17
C ASN A 106 2.94 2.98 3.11
N ILE A 107 1.69 2.78 3.51
CA ILE A 107 0.54 2.87 2.62
C ILE A 107 -0.14 4.20 2.86
N VAL A 108 -0.30 4.97 1.79
CA VAL A 108 -1.04 6.23 1.80
C VAL A 108 -2.14 6.13 0.74
N ALA A 109 -3.37 6.47 1.12
CA ALA A 109 -4.47 6.64 0.18
C ALA A 109 -4.83 8.12 0.09
N PHE A 110 -5.24 8.58 -1.09
CA PHE A 110 -5.62 9.96 -1.33
C PHE A 110 -6.53 10.04 -2.55
N ASP A 111 -7.28 11.13 -2.67
CA ASP A 111 -8.12 11.38 -3.83
C ASP A 111 -7.50 12.46 -4.72
N VAL A 112 -7.59 12.26 -6.04
CA VAL A 112 -7.41 13.33 -7.02
C VAL A 112 -8.77 13.96 -7.27
N ASP A 113 -8.91 15.23 -6.86
CA ASP A 113 -10.16 15.97 -6.94
C ASP A 113 -10.07 17.12 -7.94
N VAL A 114 -10.92 17.05 -8.96
CA VAL A 114 -11.06 18.06 -10.00
C VAL A 114 -12.54 18.39 -10.20
N PRO A 115 -12.88 19.60 -10.65
CA PRO A 115 -14.26 19.93 -11.00
C PRO A 115 -14.82 18.95 -12.04
N GLY A 116 -16.06 18.52 -11.82
CA GLY A 116 -16.77 17.59 -12.69
C GLY A 116 -17.31 16.36 -11.94
N GLY A 117 -17.93 15.47 -12.69
CA GLY A 117 -18.45 14.20 -12.17
C GLY A 117 -17.39 13.11 -12.04
N PRO A 118 -17.79 11.88 -11.67
CA PRO A 118 -16.89 10.75 -11.46
C PRO A 118 -15.92 10.46 -12.63
N ASP A 119 -16.39 10.60 -13.88
CA ASP A 119 -15.54 10.38 -15.06
C ASP A 119 -14.41 11.41 -15.19
N ALA A 120 -14.65 12.66 -14.77
CA ALA A 120 -13.61 13.70 -14.77
C ALA A 120 -12.52 13.37 -13.75
N LYS A 121 -12.93 12.90 -12.55
CA LYS A 121 -12.01 12.47 -11.49
C LYS A 121 -11.20 11.24 -11.91
N ARG A 122 -11.85 10.26 -12.55
CA ARG A 122 -11.15 9.10 -13.13
C ARG A 122 -10.12 9.51 -14.17
N GLY A 123 -10.50 10.39 -15.09
CA GLY A 123 -9.59 10.93 -16.09
C GLY A 123 -8.39 11.65 -15.48
N ALA A 124 -8.61 12.43 -14.41
CA ALA A 124 -7.53 13.10 -13.68
C ALA A 124 -6.62 12.11 -12.94
N ALA A 125 -7.17 11.09 -12.29
CA ALA A 125 -6.38 10.04 -11.65
C ALA A 125 -5.53 9.26 -12.66
N PHE A 126 -6.05 9.00 -13.86
CA PHE A 126 -5.30 8.33 -14.94
C PHE A 126 -4.21 9.23 -15.51
N ARG A 127 -4.46 10.54 -15.67
CA ARG A 127 -3.40 11.49 -16.05
C ARG A 127 -2.29 11.54 -15.01
N PHE A 128 -2.63 11.57 -13.71
CA PHE A 128 -1.66 11.49 -12.63
C PHE A 128 -0.80 10.23 -12.77
N LEU A 129 -1.44 9.06 -12.86
CA LEU A 129 -0.73 7.78 -12.96
C LEU A 129 0.18 7.69 -14.18
N ASN A 130 -0.29 8.15 -15.34
CA ASN A 130 0.46 8.12 -16.59
C ASN A 130 1.61 9.12 -16.64
N ALA A 131 1.59 10.16 -15.80
CA ALA A 131 2.63 11.18 -15.74
C ALA A 131 3.85 10.74 -14.92
N LEU A 132 3.69 9.80 -13.98
CA LEU A 132 4.75 9.30 -13.11
C LEU A 132 5.90 8.65 -13.90
N GLN A 133 7.12 8.93 -13.48
CA GLN A 133 8.35 8.44 -14.09
C GLN A 133 9.08 7.45 -13.17
N VAL A 134 9.07 7.71 -11.85
CA VAL A 134 9.76 6.88 -10.85
C VAL A 134 8.80 5.83 -10.30
N VAL A 135 7.71 6.27 -9.68
CA VAL A 135 6.70 5.39 -9.06
C VAL A 135 6.03 4.53 -10.13
N LYS A 136 5.91 3.21 -9.89
CA LYS A 136 5.37 2.28 -10.88
C LYS A 136 3.91 1.93 -10.63
N ILE A 137 3.13 1.87 -11.71
CA ILE A 137 1.74 1.42 -11.66
C ILE A 137 1.72 -0.10 -11.39
N SER A 138 1.30 -0.50 -10.19
CA SER A 138 1.18 -1.90 -9.79
C SER A 138 0.26 -2.04 -8.57
N ASN A 139 -0.49 -3.14 -8.50
CA ASN A 139 -1.38 -3.43 -7.38
C ASN A 139 -0.66 -4.07 -6.17
N ASN A 140 0.63 -4.40 -6.29
CA ASN A 140 1.42 -4.99 -5.21
C ASN A 140 1.79 -3.95 -4.13
N LEU A 141 2.34 -4.40 -3.01
CA LEU A 141 2.64 -3.59 -1.81
C LEU A 141 3.90 -4.11 -1.10
N GLY A 142 4.58 -3.26 -0.34
CA GLY A 142 5.68 -3.69 0.54
C GLY A 142 6.93 -4.19 -0.19
N ASP A 143 7.14 -3.70 -1.42
CA ASP A 143 8.40 -3.82 -2.17
C ASP A 143 9.29 -2.62 -1.81
N ALA A 144 10.60 -2.76 -2.01
CA ALA A 144 11.56 -1.66 -1.96
C ALA A 144 11.24 -0.58 -3.00
N LYS A 145 10.54 -0.92 -4.09
CA LYS A 145 10.05 0.03 -5.10
C LYS A 145 8.72 0.65 -4.69
N SER A 146 8.57 1.94 -4.93
CA SER A 146 7.33 2.68 -4.78
C SER A 146 6.32 2.28 -5.86
N LEU A 147 5.13 1.85 -5.42
CA LEU A 147 4.08 1.34 -6.30
C LEU A 147 2.77 2.10 -6.07
N ILE A 148 2.04 2.41 -7.13
CA ILE A 148 0.74 3.10 -7.04
C ILE A 148 -0.34 2.39 -7.86
N THR A 149 -1.58 2.48 -7.42
CA THR A 149 -2.73 1.91 -8.15
C THR A 149 -3.98 2.77 -7.99
N HIS A 150 -4.89 2.70 -8.96
CA HIS A 150 -6.26 3.22 -8.88
C HIS A 150 -7.22 2.11 -8.44
N PRO A 151 -7.68 2.06 -7.17
CA PRO A 151 -8.42 0.92 -6.64
C PRO A 151 -9.75 0.66 -7.36
N ALA A 152 -10.47 1.72 -7.73
CA ALA A 152 -11.79 1.63 -8.35
C ALA A 152 -11.78 0.87 -9.70
N SER A 153 -10.68 0.93 -10.48
CA SER A 153 -10.54 0.19 -11.74
C SER A 153 -9.68 -1.07 -11.63
N THR A 154 -9.20 -1.42 -10.43
CA THR A 154 -8.28 -2.55 -10.22
C THR A 154 -8.71 -3.42 -9.05
N THR A 155 -8.18 -3.18 -7.85
CA THR A 155 -8.34 -4.02 -6.67
C THR A 155 -9.79 -4.15 -6.21
N HIS A 156 -10.63 -3.15 -6.49
CA HIS A 156 -12.03 -3.10 -6.09
C HIS A 156 -12.98 -3.04 -7.30
N TYR A 157 -12.50 -3.32 -8.52
CA TYR A 157 -13.32 -3.28 -9.74
C TYR A 157 -14.52 -4.25 -9.72
N ARG A 158 -14.44 -5.33 -8.91
CA ARG A 158 -15.54 -6.30 -8.77
C ARG A 158 -16.66 -5.83 -7.84
N LEU A 159 -16.47 -4.74 -7.10
CA LEU A 159 -17.50 -4.16 -6.25
C LEU A 159 -18.42 -3.28 -7.11
N SER A 160 -19.70 -3.24 -6.75
CA SER A 160 -20.63 -2.30 -7.38
C SER A 160 -20.21 -0.85 -7.09
N MET A 161 -20.80 0.11 -7.79
CA MET A 161 -20.51 1.53 -7.54
C MET A 161 -20.91 1.93 -6.12
N GLU A 162 -22.10 1.49 -5.68
CA GLU A 162 -22.65 1.77 -4.35
C GLU A 162 -21.74 1.21 -3.26
N ALA A 163 -21.28 -0.04 -3.42
CA ALA A 163 -20.37 -0.66 -2.46
C ALA A 163 -18.99 0.03 -2.40
N ARG A 164 -18.52 0.65 -3.49
CA ARG A 164 -17.28 1.43 -3.49
C ARG A 164 -17.49 2.77 -2.79
N GLU A 165 -18.62 3.42 -3.00
CA GLU A 165 -18.98 4.68 -2.33
C GLU A 165 -19.12 4.50 -0.82
N GLU A 166 -19.74 3.41 -0.36
CA GLU A 166 -19.83 3.06 1.07
C GLU A 166 -18.44 2.89 1.73
N LEU A 167 -17.46 2.44 0.95
CA LEU A 167 -16.06 2.27 1.39
C LEU A 167 -15.21 3.53 1.18
N ASN A 168 -15.81 4.63 0.73
CA ASN A 168 -15.12 5.87 0.34
C ASN A 168 -14.05 5.65 -0.75
N ILE A 169 -14.26 4.68 -1.64
CA ILE A 169 -13.42 4.45 -2.81
C ILE A 169 -14.05 5.23 -3.98
N THR A 170 -13.56 6.44 -4.19
CA THR A 170 -14.03 7.32 -5.26
C THR A 170 -13.35 6.96 -6.59
N GLU A 171 -13.89 7.49 -7.69
CA GLU A 171 -13.25 7.40 -9.02
C GLU A 171 -11.98 8.28 -9.14
N GLY A 172 -11.67 9.08 -8.12
CA GLY A 172 -10.40 9.81 -8.00
C GLY A 172 -9.39 9.12 -7.07
N SER A 173 -9.77 8.01 -6.41
CA SER A 173 -8.94 7.41 -5.37
C SER A 173 -7.68 6.76 -5.92
N LEU A 174 -6.55 7.08 -5.30
CA LEU A 174 -5.25 6.46 -5.55
C LEU A 174 -4.69 5.90 -4.24
N ARG A 175 -3.92 4.82 -4.36
CA ARG A 175 -3.19 4.22 -3.24
C ARG A 175 -1.75 4.01 -3.62
N ILE A 176 -0.83 4.61 -2.86
CA ILE A 176 0.61 4.44 -3.00
C ILE A 176 1.18 3.58 -1.86
N SER A 177 2.05 2.66 -2.22
CA SER A 177 2.97 1.92 -1.35
C SER A 177 4.33 2.56 -1.49
N VAL A 178 4.75 3.33 -0.49
CA VAL A 178 6.01 4.07 -0.55
C VAL A 178 7.18 3.12 -0.28
N GLY A 179 8.17 3.17 -1.17
CA GLY A 179 9.36 2.32 -1.20
C GLY A 179 10.52 2.85 -0.35
N LEU A 180 11.73 2.56 -0.80
CA LEU A 180 13.02 2.91 -0.17
C LEU A 180 13.88 3.83 -1.05
N GLU A 181 13.29 4.44 -2.07
CA GLU A 181 13.96 5.44 -2.91
C GLU A 181 14.33 6.71 -2.13
N ASP A 182 15.11 7.60 -2.76
CA ASP A 182 15.32 8.94 -2.24
C ASP A 182 13.99 9.72 -2.23
N MET A 183 13.68 10.36 -1.10
CA MET A 183 12.40 11.04 -0.93
C MET A 183 12.27 12.33 -1.74
N ALA A 184 13.37 13.00 -2.09
CA ALA A 184 13.29 14.14 -2.99
C ALA A 184 12.87 13.71 -4.40
N ASP A 185 13.32 12.55 -4.87
CA ASP A 185 12.92 12.01 -6.17
C ASP A 185 11.44 11.63 -6.20
N ILE A 186 10.93 10.98 -5.14
CA ILE A 186 9.52 10.61 -5.05
C ILE A 186 8.62 11.85 -4.91
N GLU A 187 9.00 12.84 -4.10
CA GLU A 187 8.26 14.10 -3.99
C GLU A 187 8.22 14.87 -5.32
N ALA A 188 9.34 14.92 -6.05
CA ALA A 188 9.41 15.55 -7.36
C ALA A 188 8.53 14.83 -8.39
N ASP A 189 8.56 13.49 -8.41
CA ASP A 189 7.73 12.66 -9.31
C ASP A 189 6.23 12.88 -9.02
N LEU A 190 5.82 12.88 -7.75
CA LEU A 190 4.44 13.13 -7.35
C LEU A 190 3.98 14.55 -7.64
N ALA A 191 4.84 15.57 -7.42
CA ALA A 191 4.51 16.96 -7.72
C ALA A 191 4.33 17.20 -9.22
N GLN A 192 5.22 16.65 -10.04
CA GLN A 192 5.10 16.71 -11.49
C GLN A 192 3.82 16.02 -11.97
N ALA A 193 3.50 14.84 -11.43
CA ALA A 193 2.27 14.13 -11.79
C ALA A 193 1.01 14.89 -11.36
N ALA A 194 1.03 15.53 -10.18
CA ALA A 194 -0.05 16.38 -9.70
C ALA A 194 -0.30 17.59 -10.62
N ALA A 195 0.74 18.15 -11.24
CA ALA A 195 0.58 19.25 -12.21
C ALA A 195 -0.17 18.82 -13.49
N CYS A 196 -0.17 17.54 -13.84
CA CYS A 196 -0.82 16.99 -15.04
C CYS A 196 -2.30 16.61 -14.84
N ILE A 197 -2.87 16.77 -13.65
CA ILE A 197 -4.25 16.32 -13.36
C ILE A 197 -5.32 17.15 -14.09
N ARG A 198 -4.98 18.37 -14.49
CA ARG A 198 -5.83 19.23 -15.35
C ARG A 198 -5.38 19.04 -16.79
N GLY A 199 -6.33 18.70 -17.66
CA GLY A 199 -6.08 18.54 -19.10
C GLY A 199 -5.77 19.86 -19.79
#